data_AF-A0A670JAL1-F1
#
_entry.id   AF-A0A670JAL1-F1
#
_cell.length_a   1.000
_cell.length_b   1.000
_cell.length_c   1.000
_cell.angle_alpha   90.00
_cell.angle_beta   90.00
_cell.angle_gamma   90.00
#
_symmetry.space_group_name_H-M   'P 1'
#
loop_
_entity.id
_entity.type
_entity.pdbx_description
1 polymer ?
#
loop_
_entity_poly.entity_id
_entity_poly.type
_entity_poly.pdbx_seq_one_letter_code
_entity_poly.pdbx_strand_id
1 'polypeptide(L)'
;MCSQESWLRECHFQPQNQECAELSWEEEFAPCSAPVQQFPDTESHIHYAQLGTDVTLQCGSVDRDAAVTWTANSTDLDASHLNGSRLVLRNVDLSHSGQYSCYEGSSWHLKYRVNLKVGTPPKEPALMCRSNNYPSGFYCSWHMPIPTYIPDTFNITVMHDSKEIVCDMDVSLKNRCYIRYLHLFSSKKYKVTLTVTNALGSSSTSISFDEFAIVKPDPPENVVAKPIPNNARRLLVTWQYPSSWPDPDSFPLKFFLRYRPLIIDQWQHVELSDGTTHIITDAYAGKEYIIQVAAKDNEIGTWSDWSVAVHATPWTEEPKHLTTEAQGAETTTASTSAFVVPTTTSIGNSEEQGSNGAIALSWVASLLLVAFSIHFI
;
A
#
# COMPACT_ATOMS: atom_id res chain seq x y z
N MET A 1 38.19 42.83 1.57
CA MET A 1 38.06 43.85 0.51
C MET A 1 39.07 43.51 -0.58
N CYS A 2 38.63 43.16 -1.78
CA CYS A 2 39.50 43.05 -2.96
C CYS A 2 38.79 43.76 -4.12
N SER A 3 39.46 44.73 -4.73
CA SER A 3 39.02 45.46 -5.91
C SER A 3 39.43 44.73 -7.19
N GLN A 4 38.59 44.77 -8.22
CA GLN A 4 38.89 44.33 -9.58
C GLN A 4 39.62 45.44 -10.36
N GLU A 5 40.64 45.07 -11.13
CA GLU A 5 41.05 45.85 -12.31
C GLU A 5 41.11 44.92 -13.53
N SER A 6 40.47 45.36 -14.61
CA SER A 6 40.38 44.70 -15.91
C SER A 6 41.26 45.44 -16.92
N TRP A 7 42.03 44.73 -17.74
CA TRP A 7 42.67 45.28 -18.93
C TRP A 7 42.31 44.46 -20.17
N LEU A 8 41.72 45.14 -21.16
CA LEU A 8 41.51 44.69 -22.54
C LEU A 8 42.77 44.99 -23.37
N ARG A 9 43.13 44.11 -24.31
CA ARG A 9 43.93 44.50 -25.49
C ARG A 9 43.40 43.85 -26.76
N GLU A 10 43.34 44.69 -27.78
CA GLU A 10 42.85 44.50 -29.14
C GLU A 10 43.81 43.69 -30.01
N CYS A 11 43.27 42.87 -30.92
CA CYS A 11 44.00 42.28 -32.04
C CYS A 11 43.87 43.19 -33.27
N HIS A 12 44.98 43.71 -33.77
CA HIS A 12 45.05 44.38 -35.08
C HIS A 12 45.36 43.34 -36.17
N PHE A 13 44.55 43.35 -37.24
CA PHE A 13 44.65 42.45 -38.38
C PHE A 13 45.24 43.19 -39.59
N GLN A 14 46.25 42.63 -40.26
CA GLN A 14 46.54 42.88 -41.69
C GLN A 14 47.25 41.68 -42.35
N PRO A 15 47.11 41.53 -43.68
CA PRO A 15 47.01 40.22 -44.32
C PRO A 15 48.21 39.92 -45.24
N GLN A 16 48.88 38.79 -45.05
CA GLN A 16 49.50 37.98 -46.12
C GLN A 16 50.18 36.74 -45.54
N ASN A 17 49.73 35.59 -46.02
CA ASN A 17 50.29 34.23 -45.94
C ASN A 17 51.29 33.84 -44.82
N GLN A 18 50.80 32.85 -44.06
CA GLN A 18 51.42 31.58 -43.70
C GLN A 18 52.30 31.50 -42.44
N GLU A 19 51.76 30.67 -41.53
CA GLU A 19 52.37 30.02 -40.36
C GLU A 19 52.62 30.88 -39.11
N CYS A 20 51.69 30.75 -38.16
CA CYS A 20 51.98 30.86 -36.73
C CYS A 20 51.51 29.56 -36.07
N ALA A 21 52.47 28.91 -35.39
CA ALA A 21 52.34 27.61 -34.77
C ALA A 21 51.14 27.52 -33.80
N GLU A 22 50.48 26.36 -33.80
CA GLU A 22 49.58 25.93 -32.73
C GLU A 22 50.36 25.91 -31.41
N LEU A 23 50.17 26.94 -30.59
CA LEU A 23 50.37 26.83 -29.15
C LEU A 23 49.06 26.35 -28.56
N SER A 24 49.03 25.07 -28.20
CA SER A 24 48.00 24.47 -27.35
C SER A 24 48.00 25.18 -26.00
N TRP A 25 46.92 25.89 -25.70
CA TRP A 25 46.62 26.38 -24.35
C TRP A 25 45.60 25.40 -23.75
N GLU A 26 46.02 24.58 -22.80
CA GLU A 26 45.08 23.91 -21.89
C GLU A 26 44.53 24.97 -20.94
N GLU A 27 43.24 25.26 -21.08
CA GLU A 27 42.48 26.06 -20.11
C GLU A 27 42.33 25.25 -18.81
N GLU A 28 43.23 25.43 -17.86
CA GLU A 28 42.95 25.10 -16.46
C GLU A 28 42.02 26.18 -15.88
N PHE A 29 40.72 26.05 -16.13
CA PHE A 29 39.71 26.70 -15.29
C PHE A 29 39.75 26.06 -13.90
N ALA A 30 40.52 26.62 -12.99
CA ALA A 30 40.34 26.36 -11.56
C ALA A 30 39.11 27.15 -11.08
N PRO A 31 37.98 26.52 -10.73
CA PRO A 31 36.94 27.23 -10.01
C PRO A 31 37.51 27.64 -8.65
N CYS A 32 37.31 28.90 -8.26
CA CYS A 32 37.59 29.38 -6.91
C CYS A 32 36.79 28.55 -5.90
N SER A 33 37.40 27.46 -5.45
CA SER A 33 36.90 26.59 -4.42
C SER A 33 37.32 27.24 -3.12
N ALA A 34 36.37 27.76 -2.35
CA ALA A 34 36.60 28.00 -0.92
C ALA A 34 37.19 26.71 -0.32
N PRO A 35 38.14 26.76 0.63
CA PRO A 35 38.67 25.56 1.22
C PRO A 35 37.52 24.85 1.95
N VAL A 36 36.95 23.83 1.32
CA VAL A 36 36.18 22.80 2.01
C VAL A 36 37.20 22.12 2.89
N GLN A 37 37.20 22.46 4.18
CA GLN A 37 37.87 21.66 5.18
C GLN A 37 37.28 20.25 5.08
N GLN A 38 37.99 19.36 4.40
CA GLN A 38 37.78 17.93 4.49
C GLN A 38 38.10 17.55 5.92
N PHE A 39 37.07 17.56 6.77
CA PHE A 39 37.10 16.85 8.03
C PHE A 39 37.35 15.38 7.69
N PRO A 40 38.27 14.70 8.37
CA PRO A 40 38.43 13.27 8.19
C PRO A 40 37.06 12.61 8.40
N ASP A 41 36.70 11.74 7.47
CA ASP A 41 35.44 11.01 7.39
C ASP A 41 35.24 10.22 8.70
N THR A 42 34.74 10.91 9.71
CA THR A 42 34.42 10.36 11.00
C THR A 42 33.03 9.81 10.81
N GLU A 43 32.98 8.50 10.56
CA GLU A 43 31.78 7.67 10.50
C GLU A 43 30.67 8.32 11.34
N SER A 44 29.61 8.79 10.69
CA SER A 44 28.59 9.58 11.36
C SER A 44 27.97 8.76 12.49
N HIS A 45 28.42 9.00 13.73
CA HIS A 45 28.01 8.22 14.88
C HIS A 45 26.50 8.37 15.06
N ILE A 46 25.76 7.27 14.99
CA ILE A 46 24.30 7.30 15.21
C ILE A 46 24.06 7.02 16.68
N HIS A 47 23.35 7.92 17.36
CA HIS A 47 22.88 7.71 18.72
C HIS A 47 21.37 7.51 18.70
N TYR A 48 20.91 6.42 19.31
CA TYR A 48 19.49 6.11 19.40
C TYR A 48 18.95 6.51 20.76
N ALA A 49 17.83 7.23 20.76
CA ALA A 49 17.16 7.68 21.97
C ALA A 49 15.71 7.22 21.98
N GLN A 50 15.21 6.91 23.18
CA GLN A 50 13.82 6.53 23.37
C GLN A 50 12.92 7.77 23.51
N LEU A 51 11.82 7.77 22.77
CA LEU A 51 10.80 8.81 22.83
C LEU A 51 10.27 8.99 24.26
N GLY A 52 10.20 10.24 24.71
CA GLY A 52 9.75 10.65 26.04
C GLY A 52 10.80 10.57 27.14
N THR A 53 12.06 10.24 26.80
CA THR A 53 13.16 10.17 27.78
C THR A 53 14.07 11.39 27.72
N ASP A 54 14.91 11.58 28.74
CA ASP A 54 15.94 12.62 28.75
C ASP A 54 17.24 12.06 28.17
N VAL A 55 17.83 12.77 27.22
CA VAL A 55 19.06 12.38 26.51
C VAL A 55 20.16 13.36 26.83
N THR A 56 21.34 12.85 27.22
CA THR A 56 22.52 13.68 27.47
C THR A 56 23.63 13.31 26.49
N LEU A 57 24.04 14.26 25.66
CA LEU A 57 25.14 14.13 24.71
C LEU A 57 26.40 14.78 25.29
N GLN A 58 27.51 14.05 25.31
CA GLN A 58 28.81 14.55 25.75
C GLN A 58 29.59 15.11 24.55
N CYS A 59 30.23 16.27 24.73
CA CYS A 59 31.06 16.87 23.69
C CYS A 59 32.41 16.16 23.61
N GLY A 60 32.46 15.01 22.92
CA GLY A 60 33.69 14.24 22.72
C GLY A 60 34.42 13.96 24.03
N SER A 61 35.73 14.21 24.05
CA SER A 61 36.58 14.08 25.25
C SER A 61 36.90 15.42 25.93
N VAL A 62 36.09 16.45 25.68
CA VAL A 62 36.30 17.79 26.25
C VAL A 62 35.94 17.80 27.74
N ASP A 63 36.72 18.54 28.55
CA ASP A 63 36.48 18.72 29.98
C ASP A 63 35.07 19.24 30.28
N ARG A 64 34.56 18.91 31.48
CA ARG A 64 33.19 19.24 31.87
C ARG A 64 32.92 20.75 31.92
N ASP A 65 33.93 21.52 32.32
CA ASP A 65 33.82 22.97 32.54
C ASP A 65 34.32 23.80 31.34
N ALA A 66 34.68 23.13 30.23
CA ALA A 66 35.10 23.82 29.02
C ALA A 66 33.90 24.54 28.37
N ALA A 67 34.15 25.74 27.86
CA ALA A 67 33.18 26.45 27.04
C ALA A 67 33.01 25.74 25.69
N VAL A 68 31.79 25.29 25.41
CA VAL A 68 31.44 24.62 24.15
C VAL A 68 30.19 25.23 23.54
N THR A 69 30.08 25.14 22.22
CA THR A 69 28.88 25.53 21.48
C THR A 69 28.29 24.28 20.83
N TRP A 70 27.00 24.06 21.04
CA TRP A 70 26.26 22.99 20.39
C TRP A 70 25.33 23.54 19.32
N THR A 71 25.25 22.80 18.22
CA THR A 71 24.33 23.10 17.12
C THR A 71 23.47 21.87 16.82
N ALA A 72 22.22 22.09 16.44
CA ALA A 72 21.30 21.07 15.91
C ALA A 72 20.93 21.45 14.47
N ASN A 73 21.17 20.56 13.50
CA ASN A 73 20.93 20.80 12.07
C ASN A 73 21.47 22.17 11.59
N SER A 74 22.69 22.51 12.04
CA SER A 74 23.35 23.79 11.74
C SER A 74 22.71 25.04 12.35
N THR A 75 21.83 24.89 13.35
CA THR A 75 21.29 25.99 14.16
C THR A 75 21.85 25.95 15.57
N ASP A 76 22.20 27.12 16.12
CA ASP A 76 22.74 27.23 17.48
C ASP A 76 21.66 26.89 18.52
N LEU A 77 22.04 26.08 19.51
CA LEU A 77 21.16 25.73 20.62
C LEU A 77 21.30 26.72 21.77
N ASP A 78 20.19 27.02 22.44
CA ASP A 78 20.17 27.87 23.63
C ASP A 78 20.99 27.25 24.77
N ALA A 79 21.68 28.10 25.53
CA ALA A 79 22.48 27.72 26.68
C ALA A 79 21.65 27.06 27.80
N SER A 80 20.33 27.25 27.80
CA SER A 80 19.41 26.58 28.73
C SER A 80 19.42 25.05 28.61
N HIS A 81 19.79 24.51 27.46
CA HIS A 81 19.93 23.07 27.23
C HIS A 81 21.30 22.52 27.67
N LEU A 82 22.24 23.38 28.08
CA LEU A 82 23.61 23.00 28.39
C LEU A 82 23.83 22.82 29.89
N ASN A 83 24.62 21.81 30.24
CA ASN A 83 25.10 21.57 31.60
C ASN A 83 26.62 21.34 31.55
N GLY A 84 27.38 22.44 31.56
CA GLY A 84 28.80 22.44 31.23
C GLY A 84 29.00 22.09 29.75
N SER A 85 29.91 21.15 29.46
CA SER A 85 30.15 20.67 28.09
C SER A 85 29.10 19.68 27.54
N ARG A 86 28.08 19.34 28.34
CA ARG A 86 27.01 18.39 27.98
C ARG A 86 25.77 19.10 27.46
N LEU A 87 25.18 18.54 26.40
CA LEU A 87 23.86 18.92 25.92
C LEU A 87 22.82 17.99 26.55
N VAL A 88 21.80 18.55 27.21
CA VAL A 88 20.71 17.82 27.87
C VAL A 88 19.39 18.15 27.17
N LEU A 89 18.87 17.18 26.43
CA LEU A 89 17.55 17.24 25.80
C LEU A 89 16.56 16.52 26.73
N ARG A 90 15.48 17.19 27.14
CA ARG A 90 14.49 16.61 28.05
C ARG A 90 13.23 16.21 27.30
N ASN A 91 12.63 15.09 27.70
CA ASN A 91 11.39 14.56 27.12
C ASN A 91 11.43 14.57 25.58
N VAL A 92 12.42 13.88 25.00
CA VAL A 92 12.68 13.93 23.56
C VAL A 92 11.50 13.40 22.76
N ASP A 93 11.21 14.06 21.65
CA ASP A 93 10.22 13.63 20.67
C ASP A 93 10.87 13.37 19.30
N LEU A 94 10.07 13.02 18.30
CA LEU A 94 10.58 12.73 16.96
C LEU A 94 11.26 13.94 16.28
N SER A 95 10.88 15.18 16.64
CA SER A 95 11.43 16.40 16.06
C SER A 95 12.88 16.67 16.50
N HIS A 96 13.30 16.07 17.61
CA HIS A 96 14.68 16.15 18.07
C HIS A 96 15.64 15.27 17.24
N SER A 97 15.15 14.45 16.31
CA SER A 97 16.00 13.67 15.43
C SER A 97 16.75 14.57 14.45
N GLY A 98 18.06 14.39 14.33
CA GLY A 98 18.89 15.23 13.48
C GLY A 98 20.37 15.17 13.81
N GLN A 99 21.15 16.00 13.12
CA GLN A 99 22.59 16.08 13.32
C GLN A 99 22.93 17.11 14.40
N TYR A 100 23.64 16.67 15.44
CA TYR A 100 24.17 17.52 16.50
C TYR A 100 25.68 17.62 16.36
N SER A 101 26.21 18.84 16.41
CA SER A 101 27.65 19.10 16.35
C SER A 101 28.08 19.97 17.53
N CYS A 102 29.17 19.57 18.17
CA CYS A 102 29.79 20.30 19.27
C CYS A 102 31.13 20.91 18.84
N TYR A 103 31.32 22.17 19.18
CA TYR A 103 32.50 22.97 18.89
C TYR A 103 33.15 23.47 20.17
N GLU A 104 34.48 23.49 20.21
CA GLU A 104 35.25 24.00 21.35
C GLU A 104 35.44 25.51 21.27
N GLY A 105 34.94 26.23 22.28
CA GLY A 105 35.21 27.64 22.54
C GLY A 105 35.21 28.57 21.32
N SER A 106 36.10 29.56 21.34
CA SER A 106 36.28 30.54 20.27
C SER A 106 37.01 30.00 19.05
N SER A 107 37.59 28.80 19.12
CA SER A 107 38.33 28.18 18.00
C SER A 107 37.41 27.55 16.97
N TRP A 108 36.11 27.36 17.29
CA TRP A 108 35.12 26.73 16.42
C TRP A 108 35.56 25.38 15.87
N HIS A 109 36.44 24.70 16.60
CA HIS A 109 36.96 23.41 16.18
C HIS A 109 35.95 22.32 16.52
N LEU A 110 35.48 21.57 15.51
CA LEU A 110 34.54 20.47 15.70
C LEU A 110 35.18 19.39 16.57
N LYS A 111 34.57 19.07 17.71
CA LYS A 111 35.04 18.03 18.63
C LYS A 111 34.19 16.78 18.58
N TYR A 112 32.91 16.93 18.28
CA TYR A 112 31.97 15.82 18.27
C TYR A 112 30.84 16.08 17.29
N ARG A 113 30.44 15.03 16.58
CA ARG A 113 29.28 15.04 15.68
C ARG A 113 28.52 13.74 15.84
N VAL A 114 27.21 13.83 16.00
CA VAL A 114 26.32 12.68 16.20
C VAL A 114 25.01 12.89 15.44
N ASN A 115 24.47 11.82 14.88
CA ASN A 115 23.12 11.81 14.32
C ASN A 115 22.18 11.16 15.34
N LEU A 116 21.37 11.98 16.01
CA LEU A 116 20.38 11.51 16.97
C LEU A 116 19.16 10.98 16.22
N LYS A 117 18.78 9.74 16.50
CA LYS A 117 17.54 9.14 16.02
C LYS A 117 16.65 8.79 17.20
N VAL A 118 15.50 9.45 17.28
CA VAL A 118 14.51 9.19 18.34
C VAL A 118 13.51 8.16 17.84
N GLY A 119 13.28 7.13 18.64
CA GLY A 119 12.31 6.08 18.33
C GLY A 119 11.78 5.39 19.57
N THR A 120 11.16 4.23 19.39
CA THR A 120 10.69 3.40 20.50
C THR A 120 11.23 1.99 20.38
N PRO A 121 11.46 1.28 21.52
CA PRO A 121 11.72 -0.13 21.48
C PRO A 121 10.55 -0.86 20.80
N PRO A 122 10.82 -1.98 20.10
CA PRO A 122 9.77 -2.68 19.40
C PRO A 122 8.83 -3.35 20.41
N LYS A 123 7.55 -3.39 20.06
CA LYS A 123 6.54 -4.21 20.74
C LYS A 123 6.34 -5.52 19.98
N GLU A 124 5.48 -6.38 20.50
CA GLU A 124 5.13 -7.66 19.87
C GLU A 124 4.63 -7.45 18.43
N PRO A 125 5.31 -8.03 17.42
CA PRO A 125 4.88 -7.94 16.03
C PRO A 125 3.64 -8.81 15.77
N ALA A 126 2.81 -8.40 14.80
CA ALA A 126 1.71 -9.24 14.34
C ALA A 126 2.27 -10.31 13.39
N LEU A 127 2.11 -11.59 13.75
CA LEU A 127 2.58 -12.75 12.99
C LEU A 127 1.39 -13.62 12.57
N MET A 128 1.30 -13.92 11.28
CA MET A 128 0.26 -14.77 10.70
C MET A 128 0.85 -15.76 9.71
N CYS A 129 0.45 -17.03 9.79
CA CYS A 129 0.80 -18.06 8.80
C CYS A 129 -0.44 -18.61 8.11
N ARG A 130 -0.31 -18.93 6.81
CA ARG A 130 -1.39 -19.43 5.95
C ARG A 130 -0.85 -20.38 4.89
N SER A 131 -1.60 -21.44 4.63
CA SER A 131 -1.36 -22.34 3.49
C SER A 131 -2.45 -22.14 2.43
N ASN A 132 -2.10 -21.51 1.32
CA ASN A 132 -2.95 -21.32 0.15
C ASN A 132 -2.66 -22.32 -0.99
N ASN A 133 -1.63 -23.15 -0.82
CA ASN A 133 -1.11 -24.10 -1.81
C ASN A 133 -0.88 -25.50 -1.21
N TYR A 134 -1.69 -25.89 -0.23
CA TYR A 134 -1.64 -27.22 0.36
C TYR A 134 -1.77 -28.29 -0.74
N PRO A 135 -1.00 -29.40 -0.71
CA PRO A 135 -0.07 -29.84 0.34
C PRO A 135 1.39 -29.38 0.12
N SER A 136 1.65 -28.36 -0.70
CA SER A 136 3.04 -27.99 -1.04
C SER A 136 3.77 -27.25 0.08
N GLY A 137 3.07 -26.34 0.78
CA GLY A 137 3.69 -25.55 1.83
C GLY A 137 2.75 -24.53 2.46
N PHE A 138 3.36 -23.59 3.16
CA PHE A 138 2.68 -22.43 3.72
C PHE A 138 3.63 -21.24 3.75
N TYR A 139 3.09 -20.06 4.00
CA TYR A 139 3.90 -18.88 4.24
C TYR A 139 3.53 -18.25 5.57
N CYS A 140 4.49 -17.56 6.16
CA CYS A 140 4.27 -16.67 7.29
C CYS A 140 4.55 -15.24 6.85
N SER A 141 3.73 -14.32 7.35
CA SER A 141 3.85 -12.89 7.08
C SER A 141 3.67 -12.10 8.36
N TRP A 142 4.32 -10.94 8.42
CA TRP A 142 4.29 -10.13 9.63
C TRP A 142 4.30 -8.63 9.35
N HIS A 143 3.86 -7.87 10.34
CA HIS A 143 3.98 -6.42 10.34
C HIS A 143 4.04 -5.88 11.77
N MET A 144 4.56 -4.66 11.91
CA MET A 144 4.50 -3.93 13.18
C MET A 144 3.16 -3.20 13.29
N PRO A 145 2.33 -3.47 14.31
CA PRO A 145 1.09 -2.73 14.51
C PRO A 145 1.33 -1.26 14.90
N ILE A 146 2.44 -1.01 15.58
CA ILE A 146 2.85 0.32 16.06
C ILE A 146 4.25 0.61 15.51
N PRO A 147 4.47 1.75 14.83
CA PRO A 147 5.77 2.12 14.29
C PRO A 147 6.78 2.42 15.41
N THR A 148 8.03 2.03 15.19
CA THR A 148 9.17 2.27 16.10
C THR A 148 9.96 3.54 15.76
N TYR A 149 9.76 4.09 14.56
CA TYR A 149 10.44 5.27 14.01
C TYR A 149 11.96 5.13 13.84
N ILE A 150 12.52 3.96 14.09
CA ILE A 150 13.94 3.61 13.86
C ILE A 150 14.03 2.27 13.12
N PRO A 151 15.17 1.96 12.47
CA PRO A 151 15.28 0.73 11.68
C PRO A 151 15.11 -0.53 12.54
N ASP A 152 14.15 -1.38 12.15
CA ASP A 152 13.90 -2.68 12.77
C ASP A 152 14.48 -3.81 11.90
N THR A 153 15.01 -4.83 12.58
CA THR A 153 15.45 -6.09 11.96
C THR A 153 14.55 -7.22 12.44
N PHE A 154 14.03 -8.02 11.50
CA PHE A 154 13.20 -9.18 11.79
C PHE A 154 14.00 -10.48 11.60
N ASN A 155 13.87 -11.40 12.55
CA ASN A 155 14.42 -12.74 12.46
C ASN A 155 13.32 -13.76 12.76
N ILE A 156 13.11 -14.70 11.85
CA ILE A 156 12.07 -15.73 11.94
C ILE A 156 12.70 -17.11 12.10
N THR A 157 12.24 -17.87 13.09
CA THR A 157 12.62 -19.26 13.29
C THR A 157 11.38 -20.16 13.24
N VAL A 158 11.50 -21.26 12.50
CA VAL A 158 10.40 -22.22 12.29
C VAL A 158 10.86 -23.58 12.79
N MET A 159 10.09 -24.18 13.69
CA MET A 159 10.37 -25.50 14.24
C MET A 159 9.19 -26.44 14.00
N HIS A 160 9.50 -27.68 13.67
CA HIS A 160 8.53 -28.79 13.57
C HIS A 160 9.20 -30.07 14.05
N ASP A 161 8.57 -30.77 15.00
CA ASP A 161 9.12 -31.99 15.61
C ASP A 161 10.57 -31.83 16.13
N SER A 162 10.84 -30.71 16.80
CA SER A 162 12.17 -30.34 17.32
C SER A 162 13.26 -30.16 16.25
N LYS A 163 12.89 -30.10 14.97
CA LYS A 163 13.80 -29.76 13.86
C LYS A 163 13.51 -28.34 13.39
N GLU A 164 14.58 -27.56 13.21
CA GLU A 164 14.49 -26.25 12.57
C GLU A 164 14.30 -26.43 11.06
N ILE A 165 13.33 -25.69 10.51
CA ILE A 165 13.00 -25.71 9.08
C ILE A 165 13.47 -24.40 8.48
N VAL A 166 14.13 -24.51 7.32
CA VAL A 166 14.57 -23.34 6.54
C VAL A 166 13.34 -22.59 6.04
N CYS A 167 13.37 -21.28 6.24
CA CYS A 167 12.35 -20.36 5.78
C CYS A 167 12.93 -19.52 4.65
N ASP A 168 12.38 -19.65 3.45
CA ASP A 168 12.84 -18.91 2.28
C ASP A 168 12.23 -17.50 2.29
N MET A 169 13.05 -16.50 2.66
CA MET A 169 12.64 -15.10 2.64
C MET A 169 12.52 -14.59 1.20
N ASP A 170 11.39 -13.94 0.92
CA ASP A 170 11.13 -13.35 -0.38
C ASP A 170 11.95 -12.05 -0.56
N VAL A 171 12.80 -12.01 -1.59
CA VAL A 171 13.66 -10.85 -1.89
C VAL A 171 12.82 -9.61 -2.24
N SER A 172 11.62 -9.81 -2.79
CA SER A 172 10.70 -8.74 -3.16
C SER A 172 9.76 -8.32 -2.02
N LEU A 173 9.43 -9.24 -1.11
CA LEU A 173 8.55 -9.04 0.04
C LEU A 173 9.29 -9.24 1.36
N LYS A 174 9.88 -8.17 1.89
CA LYS A 174 10.72 -8.17 3.12
C LYS A 174 10.08 -8.81 4.36
N ASN A 175 8.75 -8.92 4.41
CA ASN A 175 8.00 -9.43 5.57
C ASN A 175 7.21 -10.70 5.28
N ARG A 176 7.66 -11.51 4.32
CA ARG A 176 7.05 -12.80 4.01
C ARG A 176 8.12 -13.87 3.81
N CYS A 177 7.80 -15.05 4.30
CA CYS A 177 8.70 -16.19 4.24
C CYS A 177 7.93 -17.48 3.93
N TYR A 178 8.47 -18.31 3.05
CA TYR A 178 7.83 -19.54 2.58
C TYR A 178 8.48 -20.78 3.18
N ILE A 179 7.65 -21.76 3.53
CA ILE A 179 8.03 -23.00 4.18
C ILE A 179 7.39 -24.16 3.42
N ARG A 180 8.17 -25.19 3.08
CA ARG A 180 7.65 -26.44 2.51
C ARG A 180 7.26 -27.41 3.61
N TYR A 181 6.16 -28.15 3.41
CA TYR A 181 5.82 -29.23 4.32
C TYR A 181 6.82 -30.37 4.19
N LEU A 182 7.38 -30.85 5.31
CA LEU A 182 8.31 -31.98 5.33
C LEU A 182 7.59 -33.33 5.33
N HIS A 183 6.52 -33.40 6.11
CA HIS A 183 5.66 -34.58 6.25
C HIS A 183 4.22 -34.09 6.30
N LEU A 184 3.40 -34.60 5.38
CA LEU A 184 1.97 -34.34 5.40
C LEU A 184 1.30 -35.15 6.50
N PHE A 185 0.18 -34.62 6.99
CA PHE A 185 -0.63 -35.25 8.03
C PHE A 185 0.14 -35.48 9.34
N SER A 186 1.10 -34.61 9.64
CA SER A 186 1.84 -34.65 10.89
C SER A 186 0.92 -34.30 12.07
N SER A 187 1.00 -35.08 13.16
CA SER A 187 0.35 -34.73 14.43
C SER A 187 1.16 -33.74 15.27
N LYS A 188 2.34 -33.35 14.78
CA LYS A 188 3.22 -32.38 15.45
C LYS A 188 2.88 -30.98 14.99
N LYS A 189 2.85 -30.05 15.95
CA LYS A 189 2.61 -28.64 15.68
C LYS A 189 3.84 -27.98 15.09
N TYR A 190 3.61 -27.05 14.16
CA TYR A 190 4.60 -26.07 13.78
C TYR A 190 4.66 -25.00 14.88
N LYS A 191 5.86 -24.57 15.23
CA LYS A 191 6.11 -23.44 16.12
C LYS A 191 6.93 -22.41 15.37
N VAL A 192 6.36 -21.22 15.18
CA VAL A 192 7.00 -20.10 14.48
C VAL A 192 7.26 -19.01 15.49
N THR A 193 8.50 -18.53 15.56
CA THR A 193 8.89 -17.41 16.43
C THR A 193 9.48 -16.30 15.60
N LEU A 194 8.88 -15.12 15.69
CA LEU A 194 9.36 -13.91 15.07
C LEU A 194 9.96 -13.02 16.15
N THR A 195 11.21 -12.62 15.96
CA THR A 195 11.91 -11.66 16.82
C THR A 195 12.16 -10.39 16.04
N VAL A 196 11.75 -9.27 16.60
CA VAL A 196 12.03 -7.93 16.08
C VAL A 196 13.05 -7.26 17.01
N THR A 197 14.10 -6.70 16.44
CA THR A 197 15.18 -6.04 17.18
C THR A 197 15.50 -4.70 16.54
N ASN A 198 15.64 -3.67 17.36
CA ASN A 198 16.23 -2.40 16.97
C ASN A 198 17.26 -1.95 18.02
N ALA A 199 17.83 -0.76 17.83
CA ALA A 199 18.87 -0.25 18.70
C ALA A 199 18.42 0.01 20.16
N LEU A 200 17.12 0.08 20.41
CA LEU A 200 16.55 0.35 21.74
C LEU A 200 16.05 -0.92 22.45
N GLY A 201 16.01 -2.07 21.78
CA GLY A 201 15.62 -3.34 22.39
C GLY A 201 15.12 -4.38 21.40
N SER A 202 14.51 -5.43 21.94
CA SER A 202 13.91 -6.50 21.15
C SER A 202 12.59 -6.96 21.74
N SER A 203 11.75 -7.54 20.88
CA SER A 203 10.49 -8.17 21.26
C SER A 203 10.24 -9.37 20.35
N SER A 204 9.44 -10.33 20.79
CA SER A 204 9.15 -11.51 20.01
C SER A 204 7.71 -11.98 20.15
N THR A 205 7.22 -12.64 19.11
CA THR A 205 5.90 -13.27 19.08
C THR A 205 6.06 -14.69 18.57
N SER A 206 5.46 -15.64 19.29
CA SER A 206 5.46 -17.05 18.91
C SER A 206 4.03 -17.54 18.70
N ILE A 207 3.78 -18.20 17.57
CA ILE A 207 2.53 -18.91 17.31
C ILE A 207 2.81 -20.40 17.12
N SER A 208 1.87 -21.24 17.53
CA SER A 208 1.93 -22.68 17.34
C SER A 208 0.62 -23.19 16.78
N PHE A 209 0.69 -24.01 15.72
CA PHE A 209 -0.49 -24.46 15.00
C PHE A 209 -0.31 -25.88 14.44
N ASP A 210 -1.44 -26.55 14.26
CA ASP A 210 -1.54 -27.81 13.54
C ASP A 210 -1.56 -27.54 12.02
N GLU A 211 -0.98 -28.43 11.22
CA GLU A 211 -0.87 -28.31 9.75
C GLU A 211 -2.20 -27.92 9.09
N PHE A 212 -3.26 -28.64 9.45
CA PHE A 212 -4.60 -28.49 8.89
C PHE A 212 -5.31 -27.19 9.27
N ALA A 213 -4.89 -26.54 10.36
CA ALA A 213 -5.59 -25.36 10.90
C ALA A 213 -5.32 -24.10 10.08
N ILE A 214 -4.17 -24.03 9.39
CA ILE A 214 -3.74 -22.86 8.62
C ILE A 214 -4.10 -22.95 7.13
N VAL A 215 -4.71 -24.06 6.70
CA VAL A 215 -5.14 -24.23 5.31
C VAL A 215 -6.28 -23.25 5.01
N LYS A 216 -6.05 -22.38 4.04
CA LYS A 216 -7.03 -21.41 3.53
C LYS A 216 -6.69 -21.15 2.06
N PRO A 217 -7.35 -21.84 1.11
CA PRO A 217 -7.13 -21.65 -0.33
C PRO A 217 -7.32 -20.20 -0.76
N ASP A 218 -6.75 -19.83 -1.91
CA ASP A 218 -7.11 -18.56 -2.54
C ASP A 218 -8.52 -18.63 -3.14
N PRO A 219 -9.22 -17.48 -3.32
CA PRO A 219 -10.56 -17.48 -3.89
C PRO A 219 -10.59 -18.09 -5.30
N PRO A 220 -11.69 -18.73 -5.73
CA PRO A 220 -11.85 -19.24 -7.08
C PRO A 220 -11.56 -18.19 -8.15
N GLU A 221 -10.86 -18.62 -9.20
CA GLU A 221 -10.49 -17.77 -10.32
C GLU A 221 -11.53 -17.86 -11.44
N ASN A 222 -11.52 -16.88 -12.35
CA ASN A 222 -12.33 -16.88 -13.57
C ASN A 222 -13.81 -17.18 -13.33
N VAL A 223 -14.39 -16.60 -12.27
CA VAL A 223 -15.83 -16.66 -12.02
C VAL A 223 -16.55 -15.93 -13.15
N VAL A 224 -17.51 -16.59 -13.78
CA VAL A 224 -18.29 -16.05 -14.89
C VAL A 224 -19.74 -16.48 -14.72
N ALA A 225 -20.68 -15.56 -14.93
CA ALA A 225 -22.10 -15.83 -14.92
C ALA A 225 -22.72 -15.43 -16.28
N LYS A 226 -23.45 -16.35 -16.91
CA LYS A 226 -24.06 -16.14 -18.23
C LYS A 226 -25.56 -16.46 -18.20
N PRO A 227 -26.40 -15.69 -18.93
CA PRO A 227 -27.80 -16.04 -19.13
C PRO A 227 -27.93 -17.35 -19.91
N ILE A 228 -28.90 -18.18 -19.53
CA ILE A 228 -29.28 -19.35 -20.32
C ILE A 228 -30.32 -18.91 -21.36
N PRO A 229 -30.06 -19.06 -22.68
CA PRO A 229 -31.00 -18.65 -23.73
C PRO A 229 -32.39 -19.22 -23.52
N ASN A 230 -33.41 -18.41 -23.83
CA ASN A 230 -34.83 -18.76 -23.67
C ASN A 230 -35.24 -19.09 -22.22
N ASN A 231 -34.47 -18.67 -21.22
CA ASN A 231 -34.78 -18.93 -19.82
C ASN A 231 -34.58 -17.70 -18.92
N ALA A 232 -35.68 -16.99 -18.66
CA ALA A 232 -35.65 -15.72 -17.92
C ALA A 232 -35.39 -15.83 -16.41
N ARG A 233 -35.24 -17.05 -15.87
CA ARG A 233 -35.03 -17.29 -14.43
C ARG A 233 -33.74 -18.07 -14.14
N ARG A 234 -32.87 -18.24 -15.15
CA ARG A 234 -31.65 -19.06 -15.03
C ARG A 234 -30.36 -18.32 -15.39
N LEU A 235 -29.35 -18.57 -14.58
CA LEU A 235 -27.97 -18.13 -14.80
C LEU A 235 -27.04 -19.33 -14.65
N LEU A 236 -26.20 -19.56 -15.66
CA LEU A 236 -25.09 -20.52 -15.58
C LEU A 236 -23.90 -19.80 -14.97
N VAL A 237 -23.42 -20.29 -13.82
CA VAL A 237 -22.24 -19.80 -13.13
C VAL A 237 -21.14 -20.83 -13.27
N THR A 238 -19.95 -20.42 -13.70
CA THR A 238 -18.77 -21.27 -13.83
C THR A 238 -17.58 -20.59 -13.19
N TRP A 239 -16.65 -21.36 -12.65
CA TRP A 239 -15.39 -20.88 -12.07
C TRP A 239 -14.26 -21.86 -12.33
N GLN A 240 -13.06 -21.52 -11.88
CA GLN A 240 -11.88 -22.37 -11.91
C GLN A 240 -11.31 -22.50 -10.50
N TYR A 241 -10.56 -23.59 -10.29
CA TYR A 241 -9.74 -23.73 -9.10
C TYR A 241 -8.70 -22.59 -9.06
N PRO A 242 -8.33 -22.11 -7.87
CA PRO A 242 -7.26 -21.14 -7.75
C PRO A 242 -5.95 -21.75 -8.26
N SER A 243 -5.19 -20.99 -9.04
CA SER A 243 -3.91 -21.42 -9.63
C SER A 243 -2.86 -21.79 -8.57
N SER A 244 -3.02 -21.27 -7.35
CA SER A 244 -2.20 -21.61 -6.19
C SER A 244 -2.42 -23.04 -5.68
N TRP A 245 -3.53 -23.70 -6.03
CA TRP A 245 -3.89 -25.02 -5.51
C TRP A 245 -3.42 -26.13 -6.46
N PRO A 246 -2.35 -26.87 -6.11
CA PRO A 246 -1.57 -27.63 -7.09
C PRO A 246 -2.15 -29.00 -7.44
N ASP A 247 -2.94 -29.61 -6.53
CA ASP A 247 -3.40 -31.00 -6.67
C ASP A 247 -4.88 -31.15 -6.26
N PRO A 248 -5.82 -30.69 -7.11
CA PRO A 248 -7.26 -30.76 -6.84
C PRO A 248 -7.82 -32.19 -6.92
N ASP A 249 -7.10 -33.13 -7.53
CA ASP A 249 -7.54 -34.53 -7.65
C ASP A 249 -7.34 -35.27 -6.33
N SER A 250 -6.21 -35.06 -5.65
CA SER A 250 -5.95 -35.64 -4.32
C SER A 250 -6.57 -34.81 -3.18
N PHE A 251 -6.67 -33.49 -3.35
CA PHE A 251 -7.19 -32.54 -2.35
C PHE A 251 -8.32 -31.70 -2.95
N PRO A 252 -9.52 -32.28 -3.12
CA PRO A 252 -10.64 -31.61 -3.75
C PRO A 252 -11.15 -30.45 -2.89
N LEU A 253 -11.44 -29.34 -3.57
CA LEU A 253 -12.07 -28.18 -2.95
C LEU A 253 -13.58 -28.30 -3.07
N LYS A 254 -14.28 -27.90 -2.01
CA LYS A 254 -15.68 -27.55 -2.05
C LYS A 254 -15.86 -26.05 -2.18
N PHE A 255 -17.00 -25.65 -2.73
CA PHE A 255 -17.29 -24.26 -3.05
C PHE A 255 -18.54 -23.77 -2.32
N PHE A 256 -18.54 -22.50 -1.96
CA PHE A 256 -19.71 -21.81 -1.43
C PHE A 256 -20.06 -20.68 -2.37
N LEU A 257 -21.18 -20.82 -3.06
CA LEU A 257 -21.73 -19.81 -3.95
C LEU A 257 -22.66 -18.92 -3.14
N ARG A 258 -22.51 -17.60 -3.28
CA ARG A 258 -23.52 -16.64 -2.83
C ARG A 258 -23.98 -15.76 -3.97
N TYR A 259 -25.28 -15.49 -4.00
CA TYR A 259 -25.88 -14.60 -4.98
C TYR A 259 -27.05 -13.83 -4.40
N ARG A 260 -27.29 -12.63 -4.91
CA ARG A 260 -28.48 -11.84 -4.61
C ARG A 260 -28.78 -10.89 -5.77
N PRO A 261 -30.06 -10.55 -6.01
CA PRO A 261 -30.37 -9.47 -6.94
C PRO A 261 -29.96 -8.11 -6.33
N LEU A 262 -29.64 -7.13 -7.17
CA LEU A 262 -29.30 -5.78 -6.68
C LEU A 262 -30.43 -5.10 -5.91
N ILE A 263 -31.67 -5.48 -6.20
CA ILE A 263 -32.88 -4.93 -5.57
C ILE A 263 -33.15 -5.46 -4.16
N ILE A 264 -32.43 -6.50 -3.69
CA ILE A 264 -32.62 -7.11 -2.37
C ILE A 264 -31.25 -7.30 -1.70
N ASP A 265 -31.11 -6.90 -0.44
CA ASP A 265 -29.88 -7.03 0.33
C ASP A 265 -29.79 -8.33 1.16
N GLN A 266 -30.34 -9.42 0.62
CA GLN A 266 -30.33 -10.73 1.24
C GLN A 266 -29.62 -11.73 0.35
N TRP A 267 -28.55 -12.33 0.87
CA TRP A 267 -27.77 -13.34 0.17
C TRP A 267 -28.45 -14.71 0.21
N GLN A 268 -28.55 -15.34 -0.95
CA GLN A 268 -28.80 -16.76 -1.08
C GLN A 268 -27.46 -17.49 -1.15
N HIS A 269 -27.42 -18.69 -0.60
CA HIS A 269 -26.20 -19.47 -0.42
C HIS A 269 -26.40 -20.89 -0.92
N VAL A 270 -25.37 -21.45 -1.56
CA VAL A 270 -25.34 -22.85 -2.03
C VAL A 270 -23.95 -23.41 -1.78
N GLU A 271 -23.87 -24.49 -1.00
CA GLU A 271 -22.63 -25.27 -0.83
C GLU A 271 -22.57 -26.37 -1.88
N LEU A 272 -21.43 -26.50 -2.53
CA LEU A 272 -21.18 -27.38 -3.68
C LEU A 272 -19.94 -28.22 -3.37
N SER A 273 -20.13 -29.53 -3.21
CA SER A 273 -19.04 -30.46 -2.90
C SER A 273 -18.28 -30.93 -4.14
N ASP A 274 -18.86 -30.78 -5.33
CA ASP A 274 -18.29 -31.26 -6.58
C ASP A 274 -18.49 -30.27 -7.74
N GLY A 275 -17.52 -30.26 -8.65
CA GLY A 275 -17.56 -29.48 -9.88
C GLY A 275 -17.24 -27.99 -9.74
N THR A 276 -17.20 -27.31 -10.88
CA THR A 276 -16.88 -25.88 -10.99
C THR A 276 -17.98 -25.10 -11.72
N THR A 277 -19.21 -25.60 -11.63
CA THR A 277 -20.36 -25.06 -12.34
C THR A 277 -21.63 -25.20 -11.51
N HIS A 278 -22.52 -24.22 -11.60
CA HIS A 278 -23.83 -24.26 -10.98
C HIS A 278 -24.85 -23.47 -11.80
N ILE A 279 -26.10 -23.92 -11.80
CA ILE A 279 -27.20 -23.21 -12.45
C ILE A 279 -28.10 -22.64 -11.35
N ILE A 280 -28.13 -21.31 -11.23
CA ILE A 280 -29.12 -20.60 -10.43
C ILE A 280 -30.46 -20.76 -11.15
N THR A 281 -31.52 -21.18 -10.44
CA THR A 281 -32.83 -21.52 -11.04
C THR A 281 -33.99 -20.63 -10.62
N ASP A 282 -33.75 -19.76 -9.64
CA ASP A 282 -34.74 -18.90 -9.00
C ASP A 282 -34.47 -17.39 -9.25
N ALA A 283 -33.61 -17.07 -10.22
CA ALA A 283 -33.23 -15.70 -10.53
C ALA A 283 -34.43 -14.85 -10.99
N TYR A 284 -34.57 -13.60 -10.57
CA TYR A 284 -35.61 -12.67 -11.00
C TYR A 284 -35.39 -12.21 -12.43
N ALA A 285 -36.42 -12.34 -13.26
CA ALA A 285 -36.36 -11.95 -14.67
C ALA A 285 -36.02 -10.46 -14.82
N GLY A 286 -35.04 -10.17 -15.69
CA GLY A 286 -34.59 -8.82 -15.99
C GLY A 286 -33.97 -8.07 -14.79
N LYS A 287 -33.62 -8.76 -13.70
CA LYS A 287 -32.91 -8.16 -12.56
C LYS A 287 -31.45 -8.58 -12.58
N GLU A 288 -30.58 -7.62 -12.33
CA GLU A 288 -29.16 -7.84 -12.21
C GLU A 288 -28.82 -8.47 -10.86
N TYR A 289 -27.88 -9.41 -10.89
CA TYR A 289 -27.39 -10.16 -9.73
C TYR A 289 -25.92 -9.87 -9.47
N ILE A 290 -25.55 -9.86 -8.18
CA ILE A 290 -24.16 -9.98 -7.73
C ILE A 290 -23.93 -11.43 -7.33
N ILE A 291 -22.85 -12.02 -7.83
CA ILE A 291 -22.51 -13.43 -7.61
C ILE A 291 -21.04 -13.52 -7.17
N GLN A 292 -20.77 -14.33 -6.15
CA GLN A 292 -19.43 -14.60 -5.64
C GLN A 292 -19.28 -16.06 -5.22
N VAL A 293 -18.06 -16.57 -5.31
CA VAL A 293 -17.73 -17.95 -4.93
C VAL A 293 -16.57 -17.91 -3.93
N ALA A 294 -16.60 -18.77 -2.91
CA ALA A 294 -15.48 -19.05 -2.03
C ALA A 294 -15.13 -20.54 -2.13
N ALA A 295 -13.87 -20.89 -1.83
CA ALA A 295 -13.38 -22.27 -1.83
C ALA A 295 -12.91 -22.69 -0.44
N LYS A 296 -13.00 -23.97 -0.14
CA LYS A 296 -12.41 -24.58 1.06
C LYS A 296 -11.99 -25.99 0.70
N ASP A 297 -10.92 -26.49 1.31
CA ASP A 297 -10.69 -27.92 1.35
C ASP A 297 -11.91 -28.65 1.96
N ASN A 298 -12.18 -29.85 1.48
CA ASN A 298 -13.36 -30.60 1.88
C ASN A 298 -13.39 -30.93 3.39
N GLU A 299 -12.23 -31.18 4.00
CA GLU A 299 -12.10 -31.66 5.37
C GLU A 299 -11.40 -30.66 6.30
N ILE A 300 -10.37 -29.97 5.80
CA ILE A 300 -9.46 -29.17 6.64
C ILE A 300 -9.57 -27.67 6.37
N GLY A 301 -8.94 -26.89 7.24
CA GLY A 301 -8.79 -25.46 7.04
C GLY A 301 -10.07 -24.63 7.15
N THR A 302 -10.02 -23.46 6.52
CA THR A 302 -11.08 -22.44 6.53
C THR A 302 -11.41 -21.97 5.11
N TRP A 303 -12.61 -21.39 4.95
CA TRP A 303 -13.03 -20.82 3.68
C TRP A 303 -12.09 -19.71 3.23
N SER A 304 -11.83 -19.66 1.93
CA SER A 304 -11.18 -18.54 1.26
C SER A 304 -11.97 -17.25 1.48
N ASP A 305 -11.35 -16.13 1.15
CA ASP A 305 -12.12 -14.90 0.94
C ASP A 305 -13.04 -15.08 -0.28
N TRP A 306 -14.06 -14.24 -0.39
CA TRP A 306 -14.95 -14.27 -1.56
C TRP A 306 -14.19 -13.86 -2.82
N SER A 307 -14.50 -14.51 -3.95
CA SER A 307 -14.01 -14.09 -5.25
C SER A 307 -14.39 -12.64 -5.55
N VAL A 308 -13.72 -12.05 -6.54
CA VAL A 308 -14.21 -10.80 -7.14
C VAL A 308 -15.66 -10.99 -7.56
N ALA A 309 -16.49 -10.01 -7.23
CA ALA A 309 -17.91 -10.04 -7.52
C ALA A 309 -18.16 -9.96 -9.02
N VAL A 310 -19.04 -10.83 -9.53
CA VAL A 310 -19.47 -10.80 -10.93
C VAL A 310 -20.93 -10.44 -11.03
N HIS A 311 -21.25 -9.76 -12.12
CA HIS A 311 -22.57 -9.24 -12.39
C HIS A 311 -23.20 -9.96 -13.59
N ALA A 312 -24.47 -10.34 -13.47
CA ALA A 312 -25.19 -10.96 -14.57
C ALA A 312 -26.70 -10.68 -14.46
N THR A 313 -27.34 -10.58 -15.62
CA THR A 313 -28.80 -10.48 -15.74
C THR A 313 -29.32 -11.71 -16.47
N PRO A 314 -30.37 -12.39 -15.98
CA PRO A 314 -30.99 -13.51 -16.67
C PRO A 314 -31.47 -13.13 -18.08
N TRP A 315 -31.70 -14.13 -18.92
CA TRP A 315 -32.11 -13.89 -20.30
C TRP A 315 -33.38 -13.03 -20.38
N THR A 316 -33.38 -12.07 -21.28
CA THR A 316 -34.54 -11.25 -21.62
C THR A 316 -34.76 -11.34 -23.12
N GLU A 317 -36.02 -11.35 -23.54
CA GLU A 317 -36.32 -11.16 -24.97
C GLU A 317 -35.83 -9.78 -25.37
N GLU A 318 -35.04 -9.71 -26.45
CA GLU A 318 -34.77 -8.42 -27.08
C GLU A 318 -36.12 -7.81 -27.49
N PRO A 319 -36.41 -6.55 -27.11
CA PRO A 319 -37.64 -5.92 -27.53
C PRO A 319 -37.63 -5.87 -29.06
N LYS A 320 -38.51 -6.66 -29.69
CA LYS A 320 -38.78 -6.56 -31.12
C LYS A 320 -39.23 -5.11 -31.35
N HIS A 321 -38.39 -4.31 -32.00
CA HIS A 321 -38.80 -3.00 -32.49
C HIS A 321 -40.04 -3.24 -33.35
N LEU A 322 -41.22 -2.83 -32.89
CA LEU A 322 -42.37 -2.71 -33.74
C LEU A 322 -42.06 -1.57 -34.71
N THR A 323 -41.52 -1.91 -35.88
CA THR A 323 -41.66 -1.06 -37.06
C THR A 323 -43.14 -1.01 -37.38
N THR A 324 -43.80 0.03 -36.87
CA THR A 324 -45.10 0.48 -37.37
C THR A 324 -44.89 0.86 -38.84
N GLU A 325 -45.18 -0.06 -39.76
CA GLU A 325 -45.42 0.29 -41.15
C GLU A 325 -46.68 1.16 -41.18
N ALA A 326 -46.46 2.47 -41.23
CA ALA A 326 -47.52 3.42 -41.55
C ALA A 326 -47.95 3.16 -43.00
N GLN A 327 -49.07 2.47 -43.17
CA GLN A 327 -49.86 2.56 -44.40
C GLN A 327 -50.29 4.02 -44.58
N GLY A 328 -49.68 4.68 -45.55
CA GLY A 328 -50.09 5.97 -46.08
C GLY A 328 -50.11 5.89 -47.60
N ALA A 329 -51.28 5.59 -48.16
CA ALA A 329 -51.56 5.88 -49.55
C ALA A 329 -51.70 7.41 -49.70
N GLU A 330 -50.97 8.02 -50.63
CA GLU A 330 -51.56 8.70 -51.80
C GLU A 330 -50.49 9.38 -52.67
N THR A 331 -50.68 9.20 -53.97
CA THR A 331 -49.98 9.75 -55.13
C THR A 331 -50.13 11.27 -55.22
N THR A 332 -49.07 12.03 -55.55
CA THR A 332 -49.11 13.19 -56.48
C THR A 332 -47.70 13.57 -56.98
N THR A 333 -47.52 13.42 -58.29
CA THR A 333 -46.72 14.11 -59.32
C THR A 333 -45.43 14.91 -59.00
N ALA A 334 -44.43 14.68 -59.86
CA ALA A 334 -43.10 15.30 -59.95
C ALA A 334 -43.09 16.80 -60.30
N SER A 335 -42.05 17.52 -59.87
CA SER A 335 -41.26 18.48 -60.68
C SER A 335 -40.02 18.98 -59.93
N THR A 336 -38.92 19.06 -60.66
CA THR A 336 -37.53 19.38 -60.28
C THR A 336 -37.30 20.89 -60.07
N SER A 337 -36.54 21.29 -59.04
CA SER A 337 -35.53 22.37 -59.18
C SER A 337 -34.55 22.40 -58.01
N ALA A 338 -33.25 22.36 -58.33
CA ALA A 338 -32.14 22.61 -57.42
C ALA A 338 -32.06 24.10 -57.02
N PHE A 339 -31.59 24.40 -55.81
CA PHE A 339 -30.34 25.16 -55.54
C PHE A 339 -30.19 25.52 -54.04
N VAL A 340 -29.08 25.04 -53.47
CA VAL A 340 -28.12 25.72 -52.55
C VAL A 340 -28.47 26.04 -51.09
N VAL A 341 -27.59 25.54 -50.22
CA VAL A 341 -27.38 25.77 -48.77
C VAL A 341 -26.65 27.11 -48.55
N PRO A 342 -26.89 27.82 -47.42
CA PRO A 342 -25.83 27.91 -46.39
C PRO A 342 -26.39 27.77 -44.95
N THR A 343 -25.85 26.89 -44.10
CA THR A 343 -24.79 27.10 -43.08
C THR A 343 -25.03 28.23 -42.06
N THR A 344 -25.40 27.78 -40.85
CA THR A 344 -24.87 28.05 -39.49
C THR A 344 -24.49 29.47 -39.02
N THR A 345 -24.65 29.63 -37.69
CA THR A 345 -24.14 30.66 -36.75
C THR A 345 -25.12 31.81 -36.51
N SER A 346 -25.31 32.34 -35.30
CA SER A 346 -24.66 32.15 -34.00
C SER A 346 -25.52 32.87 -32.94
N ILE A 347 -25.51 32.33 -31.71
CA ILE A 347 -25.40 33.04 -30.42
C ILE A 347 -26.40 34.17 -30.11
N GLY A 348 -27.02 34.07 -28.92
CA GLY A 348 -27.04 35.22 -28.01
C GLY A 348 -28.38 35.54 -27.37
N ASN A 349 -28.59 34.94 -26.19
CA ASN A 349 -29.19 35.47 -24.96
C ASN A 349 -30.06 36.72 -25.01
N SER A 350 -31.19 36.65 -24.31
CA SER A 350 -31.53 37.56 -23.20
C SER A 350 -32.39 36.83 -22.17
N GLU A 351 -31.93 36.83 -20.93
CA GLU A 351 -32.66 36.46 -19.71
C GLU A 351 -33.73 37.50 -19.35
N GLU A 352 -34.81 37.08 -18.70
CA GLU A 352 -35.54 37.81 -17.64
C GLU A 352 -36.45 36.78 -16.93
N GLN A 353 -36.15 36.33 -15.71
CA GLN A 353 -36.41 36.93 -14.39
C GLN A 353 -37.81 36.56 -13.81
N GLY A 354 -37.80 36.03 -12.57
CA GLY A 354 -38.98 35.86 -11.70
C GLY A 354 -39.01 34.50 -10.99
N SER A 355 -38.39 34.31 -9.81
CA SER A 355 -38.77 34.78 -8.46
C SER A 355 -39.66 33.81 -7.66
N ASN A 356 -39.13 33.46 -6.48
CA ASN A 356 -39.78 33.08 -5.21
C ASN A 356 -40.18 31.64 -4.91
N GLY A 357 -39.78 31.20 -3.70
CA GLY A 357 -40.52 30.21 -2.92
C GLY A 357 -39.66 29.30 -2.02
N ALA A 358 -39.17 29.83 -0.89
CA ALA A 358 -38.55 29.04 0.17
C ALA A 358 -39.62 28.40 1.08
N ILE A 359 -39.51 27.10 1.41
CA ILE A 359 -39.94 26.53 2.71
C ILE A 359 -39.03 25.32 3.04
N ALA A 360 -38.28 25.42 4.14
CA ALA A 360 -37.58 24.32 4.78
C ALA A 360 -38.51 23.64 5.80
N LEU A 361 -38.56 22.30 5.81
CA LEU A 361 -39.24 21.51 6.84
C LEU A 361 -38.27 20.46 7.39
N SER A 362 -37.86 20.65 8.64
CA SER A 362 -37.09 19.72 9.46
C SER A 362 -37.99 18.62 10.01
N TRP A 363 -37.61 17.36 9.79
CA TRP A 363 -38.28 16.21 10.42
C TRP A 363 -37.44 15.68 11.58
N VAL A 364 -38.02 15.71 12.77
CA VAL A 364 -37.50 15.12 14.01
C VAL A 364 -38.01 13.68 14.09
N ALA A 365 -37.12 12.69 14.10
CA ALA A 365 -37.47 11.29 14.28
C ALA A 365 -37.37 10.90 15.77
N SER A 366 -38.49 10.51 16.37
CA SER A 366 -38.56 9.97 17.72
C SER A 366 -38.20 8.48 17.73
N LEU A 367 -37.22 8.11 18.57
CA LEU A 367 -36.84 6.74 18.91
C LEU A 367 -37.82 6.15 19.93
N LEU A 368 -38.45 5.01 19.61
CA LEU A 368 -39.12 4.14 20.56
C LEU A 368 -38.29 2.86 20.73
N LEU A 369 -37.71 2.68 21.93
CA LEU A 369 -37.06 1.45 22.36
C LEU A 369 -38.12 0.50 22.94
N VAL A 370 -38.26 -0.69 22.33
CA VAL A 370 -39.01 -1.80 22.92
C VAL A 370 -38.01 -2.84 23.41
N ALA A 371 -37.95 -3.01 24.73
CA ALA A 371 -37.17 -4.05 25.39
C ALA A 371 -37.98 -5.34 25.45
N PHE A 372 -37.44 -6.45 24.93
CA PHE A 372 -37.97 -7.80 25.17
C PHE A 372 -37.05 -8.53 26.16
N SER A 373 -37.62 -8.84 27.33
CA SER A 373 -37.06 -9.73 28.34
C SER A 373 -37.43 -11.18 27.98
N ILE A 374 -36.44 -12.06 27.82
CA ILE A 374 -36.67 -13.51 27.71
C ILE A 374 -36.13 -14.17 28.98
N HIS A 375 -37.04 -14.75 29.76
CA HIS A 375 -36.75 -15.70 30.84
C HIS A 375 -36.42 -17.07 30.23
N PHE A 376 -35.32 -17.67 30.66
CA PHE A 376 -35.06 -19.11 30.53
C PHE A 376 -35.71 -19.84 31.70
N ILE A 377 -36.50 -20.87 31.41
CA ILE A 377 -36.75 -22.03 32.28
C ILE A 377 -36.07 -23.22 31.61
#